data_AF-A0A8X6K7C0-F1
#
_entry.id   AF-A0A8X6K7C0-F1
#
_cell.length_a   1.000
_cell.length_b   1.000
_cell.length_c   1.000
_cell.angle_alpha   90.00
_cell.angle_beta   90.00
_cell.angle_gamma   90.00
#
_symmetry.space_group_name_H-M   'P 1'
#
loop_
_entity.id
_entity.type
_entity.pdbx_description
1 polymer ?
#
loop_
_entity_poly.entity_id
_entity_poly.type
_entity_poly.pdbx_seq_one_letter_code
_entity_poly.pdbx_strand_id
1 'polypeptide(L)'
;MTSKLISTGKFDCYDKILKEWEQLGIIVQVSINIKGVNLSQQKGRYLPHRAVFKESSLTTKIRPVFNASAKDENSISLNQCLASGSNYIEMIPSILNKFRKNILGVISDIESFLEDLNFPYRFSLLRFLCPFLLMATIYHYLEKESRNDVAVQLKDSFYVDKVVASVQNDIELQ
;
A
#
# COMPACT_ATOMS: atom_id res chain seq x y z
N MET A 1 -24.11 0.00 5.06
CA MET A 1 -23.18 -0.01 3.91
C MET A 1 -23.72 -0.87 2.78
N THR A 2 -24.04 -2.13 3.06
CA THR A 2 -24.60 -3.11 2.11
C THR A 2 -25.87 -2.62 1.41
N SER A 3 -26.80 -1.99 2.15
CA SER A 3 -28.06 -1.49 1.59
C SER A 3 -27.86 -0.46 0.46
N LYS A 4 -26.84 0.41 0.57
CA LYS A 4 -26.50 1.40 -0.46
C LYS A 4 -25.85 0.75 -1.69
N LEU A 5 -25.07 -0.32 -1.50
CA LEU A 5 -24.48 -1.09 -2.60
C LEU A 5 -25.54 -1.88 -3.36
N ILE A 6 -26.47 -2.49 -2.64
CA ILE A 6 -27.62 -3.22 -3.20
C ILE A 6 -28.51 -2.24 -3.97
N SER A 7 -28.88 -1.10 -3.37
CA SER A 7 -29.76 -0.12 -4.03
C SER A 7 -29.14 0.54 -5.26
N THR A 8 -27.81 0.51 -5.40
CA THR A 8 -27.09 1.06 -6.57
C THR A 8 -26.71 -0.01 -7.59
N GLY A 9 -27.04 -1.28 -7.35
CA GLY A 9 -26.65 -2.39 -8.24
C GLY A 9 -25.13 -2.63 -8.30
N LYS A 10 -24.36 -2.08 -7.36
CA LYS A 10 -22.89 -2.15 -7.33
C LYS A 10 -22.36 -3.18 -6.33
N PHE A 11 -23.24 -3.99 -5.73
CA PHE A 11 -22.87 -5.00 -4.75
C PHE A 11 -21.95 -6.08 -5.34
N ASP A 12 -22.33 -6.69 -6.46
CA ASP A 12 -21.54 -7.78 -7.06
C ASP A 12 -20.15 -7.32 -7.50
N CYS A 13 -20.05 -6.11 -8.06
CA CYS A 13 -18.75 -5.53 -8.41
C CYS A 13 -17.87 -5.28 -7.19
N TYR A 14 -18.47 -4.86 -6.06
CA TYR A 14 -17.74 -4.65 -4.82
C TYR A 14 -17.31 -5.97 -4.17
N ASP A 15 -18.18 -6.98 -4.17
CA ASP A 15 -17.90 -8.33 -3.68
C ASP A 15 -16.79 -9.01 -4.48
N LYS A 16 -16.80 -8.86 -5.81
CA LYS A 16 -15.74 -9.36 -6.70
C LYS A 16 -14.37 -8.82 -6.30
N ILE A 17 -14.25 -7.54 -5.96
CA ILE A 17 -12.98 -6.94 -5.51
C ILE A 17 -12.47 -7.61 -4.23
N LEU A 18 -13.36 -7.87 -3.26
CA LEU A 18 -12.95 -8.53 -2.01
C LEU A 18 -12.51 -9.98 -2.27
N LYS A 19 -13.18 -10.70 -3.17
CA LYS A 19 -12.77 -12.04 -3.60
C LYS A 19 -11.42 -12.04 -4.31
N GLU A 20 -11.17 -11.07 -5.19
CA GLU A 20 -9.86 -10.89 -5.84
C GLU A 20 -8.78 -10.61 -4.78
N TRP A 21 -9.06 -9.76 -3.79
CA TRP A 21 -8.13 -9.50 -2.69
C TRP A 21 -7.87 -10.74 -1.84
N GLU A 22 -8.86 -11.58 -1.62
CA GLU A 22 -8.69 -12.86 -0.93
C GLU A 22 -7.79 -13.81 -1.74
N GLN A 23 -8.03 -13.93 -3.05
CA GLN A 23 -7.20 -14.75 -3.95
C GLN A 23 -5.75 -14.26 -4.00
N LEU A 24 -5.54 -12.95 -3.98
CA LEU A 24 -4.21 -12.32 -3.92
C LEU A 24 -3.57 -12.41 -2.52
N GLY A 25 -4.28 -12.95 -1.51
CA GLY A 25 -3.80 -13.04 -0.13
C GLY A 25 -3.66 -11.68 0.58
N ILE A 26 -4.30 -10.64 0.03
CA ILE A 26 -4.40 -9.29 0.60
C ILE A 26 -5.31 -9.30 1.84
N ILE A 27 -6.44 -9.99 1.74
CA ILE A 27 -7.32 -10.26 2.89
C ILE A 27 -7.42 -11.76 3.10
N VAL A 28 -7.79 -12.16 4.32
CA VAL A 28 -8.04 -13.55 4.67
C VAL A 28 -9.37 -13.67 5.38
N GLN A 29 -10.08 -14.75 5.11
CA GLN A 29 -11.27 -15.07 5.88
C GLN A 29 -10.87 -15.42 7.33
N VAL A 30 -11.50 -14.77 8.30
CA VAL A 30 -11.29 -15.07 9.72
C VAL A 30 -12.21 -16.23 10.11
N SER A 31 -11.64 -17.40 10.38
CA SER A 31 -12.37 -18.58 10.85
C SER A 31 -12.86 -18.38 12.29
N ILE A 32 -14.17 -18.20 12.46
CA ILE A 32 -14.80 -18.01 13.78
C ILE A 32 -14.88 -19.33 14.59
N ASN A 33 -14.68 -20.49 13.94
CA ASN A 33 -14.92 -21.82 14.51
C ASN A 33 -13.65 -22.62 14.86
N ILE A 34 -12.70 -22.05 15.60
CA ILE A 34 -11.76 -22.90 16.34
C ILE A 34 -12.45 -23.29 17.65
N LYS A 35 -12.87 -24.56 17.77
CA LYS A 35 -13.38 -25.14 19.01
C LYS A 35 -12.37 -24.87 20.13
N GLY A 36 -12.69 -23.91 21.01
CA GLY A 36 -11.84 -23.50 22.14
C GLY A 36 -11.38 -22.04 22.11
N VAL A 37 -11.59 -21.29 21.02
CA VAL A 37 -11.25 -19.86 20.96
C VAL A 37 -12.54 -19.05 21.09
N ASN A 38 -12.78 -18.47 22.26
CA ASN A 38 -13.82 -17.45 22.40
C ASN A 38 -13.45 -16.23 21.53
N LEU A 39 -14.39 -15.72 20.73
CA LEU A 39 -14.21 -14.43 20.02
C LEU A 39 -13.85 -13.29 20.98
N SER A 40 -14.27 -13.37 22.24
CA SER A 40 -13.88 -12.43 23.31
C SER A 40 -12.41 -12.50 23.73
N GLN A 41 -11.69 -13.54 23.30
CA GLN A 41 -10.25 -13.72 23.57
C GLN A 41 -9.37 -13.36 22.37
N GLN A 42 -9.92 -13.19 21.16
CA GLN A 42 -9.18 -12.53 20.07
C GLN A 42 -9.16 -11.02 20.31
N LYS A 43 -8.02 -10.49 20.73
CA LYS A 43 -7.74 -9.04 20.80
C LYS A 43 -7.56 -8.46 19.38
N GLY A 44 -8.56 -8.62 18.51
CA GLY A 44 -8.58 -8.11 17.15
C GLY A 44 -9.59 -6.99 17.00
N ARG A 45 -9.23 -5.94 16.28
CA ARG A 45 -10.13 -4.80 15.99
C ARG A 45 -10.40 -4.73 14.50
N TYR A 46 -11.68 -4.64 14.13
CA TYR A 46 -12.10 -4.49 12.74
C TYR A 46 -12.24 -3.01 12.40
N LEU A 47 -11.71 -2.61 11.25
CA LEU A 47 -11.92 -1.27 10.72
C LEU A 47 -13.22 -1.23 9.92
N PRO A 48 -14.13 -0.29 10.20
CA PRO A 48 -15.28 -0.10 9.34
C PRO A 48 -14.79 0.36 7.96
N HIS A 49 -15.32 -0.24 6.90
CA HIS A 49 -14.99 0.12 5.53
C HIS A 49 -16.21 0.67 4.80
N ARG A 50 -15.97 1.31 3.64
CA ARG A 50 -16.99 1.76 2.71
C ARG A 50 -16.51 1.70 1.26
N ALA A 51 -17.42 1.53 0.31
CA ALA A 51 -17.09 1.63 -1.11
C ALA A 51 -17.00 3.10 -1.52
N VAL A 52 -15.91 3.47 -2.20
CA VAL A 52 -15.77 4.76 -2.88
C VAL A 52 -15.82 4.52 -4.38
N PHE A 53 -16.68 5.27 -5.06
CA PHE A 53 -16.86 5.19 -6.52
C PHE A 53 -16.09 6.34 -7.17
N LYS A 54 -15.21 5.99 -8.09
CA LYS A 54 -14.44 6.97 -8.87
C LYS A 54 -14.59 6.62 -10.35
N GLU A 55 -15.70 7.04 -10.93
CA GLU A 55 -16.08 6.67 -12.30
C GLU A 55 -15.10 7.21 -13.35
N SER A 56 -14.36 8.28 -13.03
CA SER A 56 -13.26 8.82 -13.82
C SER A 56 -11.95 8.02 -13.73
N SER A 57 -11.86 7.00 -12.86
CA SER A 57 -10.67 6.14 -12.78
C SER A 57 -10.65 5.14 -13.93
N LEU A 58 -9.53 5.12 -14.66
CA LEU A 58 -9.29 4.17 -15.75
C LEU A 58 -9.04 2.75 -15.23
N THR A 59 -8.43 2.60 -14.06
CA THR A 59 -7.96 1.32 -13.52
C THR A 59 -8.90 0.70 -12.48
N THR A 60 -9.45 1.49 -11.55
CA THR A 60 -10.34 0.98 -10.48
C THR A 60 -11.50 1.92 -10.21
N LYS A 61 -12.67 1.58 -10.74
CA LYS A 61 -13.90 2.38 -10.60
C LYS A 61 -14.52 2.30 -9.20
N ILE A 62 -14.23 1.24 -8.45
CA ILE A 62 -14.73 1.01 -7.09
C ILE A 62 -13.54 0.63 -6.21
N ARG A 63 -13.45 1.25 -5.02
CA ARG A 63 -12.37 0.96 -4.06
C ARG A 63 -12.92 0.77 -2.64
N PRO A 64 -12.60 -0.34 -1.95
CA PRO A 64 -12.79 -0.45 -0.50
C PRO A 64 -11.92 0.57 0.23
N VAL A 65 -12.51 1.39 1.10
CA VAL A 65 -11.80 2.35 1.94
C VAL A 65 -12.10 2.05 3.40
N PHE A 66 -11.05 1.78 4.18
CA PHE A 66 -11.13 1.50 5.61
C PHE A 66 -10.96 2.80 6.40
N ASN A 67 -11.78 2.98 7.43
CA ASN A 67 -11.73 4.15 8.28
C ASN A 67 -10.87 3.89 9.52
N ALA A 68 -9.58 4.20 9.41
CA ALA A 68 -8.62 4.08 10.52
C ALA A 68 -8.81 5.14 11.63
N SER A 69 -9.61 6.20 11.39
CA SER A 69 -9.93 7.20 12.41
C SER A 69 -11.21 6.87 13.20
N ALA A 70 -11.94 5.83 12.81
CA ALA A 70 -13.07 5.34 13.60
C ALA A 70 -12.57 4.95 14.99
N LYS A 71 -13.19 5.51 16.04
CA LYS A 71 -12.86 5.23 17.45
C LYS A 71 -13.56 3.96 17.93
N ASP A 72 -12.92 3.26 18.87
CA ASP A 72 -13.52 2.12 19.57
C ASP A 72 -14.29 2.58 20.83
N GLU A 73 -14.76 1.61 21.61
CA GLU A 73 -15.44 1.82 22.89
C GLU A 73 -14.57 2.59 23.91
N ASN A 74 -13.25 2.48 23.79
CA ASN A 74 -12.28 3.21 24.60
C ASN A 74 -11.92 4.59 24.02
N SER A 75 -12.62 5.04 22.97
CA SER A 75 -12.38 6.31 22.27
C SER A 75 -11.00 6.44 21.60
N ILE A 76 -10.32 5.32 21.34
CA ILE A 76 -9.00 5.28 20.67
C ILE A 76 -9.19 4.87 19.22
N SER A 77 -8.49 5.51 18.28
CA SER A 77 -8.47 5.15 16.85
C SER A 77 -7.18 4.44 16.46
N LEU A 78 -7.18 3.68 15.35
CA LEU A 78 -5.96 3.03 14.85
C LEU A 78 -4.87 4.06 14.59
N ASN A 79 -5.23 5.21 13.99
CA ASN A 79 -4.29 6.30 13.75
C ASN A 79 -3.61 6.84 15.03
N GLN A 80 -4.26 6.73 16.20
CA GLN A 80 -3.67 7.13 17.48
C GLN A 80 -2.77 6.05 18.09
N CYS A 81 -2.95 4.79 17.69
CA CYS A 81 -2.11 3.68 18.12
C CYS A 81 -0.85 3.52 17.26
N LEU A 82 -0.86 4.05 16.03
CA LEU A 82 0.27 3.99 15.12
C LEU A 82 1.25 5.12 15.43
N ALA A 83 2.53 4.77 15.56
CA ALA A 83 3.59 5.77 15.62
C ALA A 83 3.75 6.43 14.24
N SER A 84 3.89 7.75 14.24
CA SER A 84 4.33 8.47 13.03
C SER A 84 5.78 8.04 12.73
N GLY A 85 5.97 7.33 11.61
CA GLY A 85 7.30 7.01 11.11
C GLY A 85 8.04 8.25 10.60
N SER A 86 9.34 8.09 10.34
CA SER A 86 10.12 9.12 9.66
C SER A 86 9.52 9.43 8.28
N ASN A 87 9.58 10.70 7.89
CA ASN A 87 9.11 11.11 6.57
C ASN A 87 10.18 10.78 5.53
N TYR A 88 9.95 9.70 4.78
CA TYR A 88 10.80 9.25 3.68
C TYR A 88 10.31 9.77 2.32
N ILE A 89 9.35 10.70 2.28
CA ILE A 89 8.87 11.29 1.03
C ILE A 89 9.85 12.38 0.61
N GLU A 90 10.46 12.17 -0.55
CA GLU A 90 11.33 13.17 -1.16
C GLU A 90 10.56 14.40 -1.64
N MET A 91 11.24 15.55 -1.58
CA MET A 91 10.63 16.81 -2.03
C MET A 91 10.38 16.77 -3.54
N ILE A 92 9.17 17.18 -3.97
CA ILE A 92 8.80 17.21 -5.40
C ILE A 92 9.85 17.93 -6.26
N PRO A 93 10.39 19.11 -5.88
CA PRO A 93 11.46 19.76 -6.66
C PRO A 93 12.72 18.90 -6.81
N SER A 94 13.14 18.18 -5.76
CA SER A 94 14.30 17.29 -5.80
C SER A 94 14.09 16.16 -6.81
N ILE A 95 12.91 15.55 -6.79
CA ILE A 95 12.55 14.47 -7.71
C ILE A 95 12.47 14.97 -9.15
N LEU A 96 11.86 16.13 -9.38
CA LEU A 96 11.80 16.72 -10.72
C LEU A 96 13.18 17.07 -11.27
N ASN A 97 14.08 17.56 -10.42
CA ASN A 97 15.47 17.83 -10.82
C ASN A 97 16.21 16.54 -11.21
N LYS A 98 16.02 15.45 -10.47
CA LYS A 98 16.59 14.13 -10.78
C LYS A 98 16.02 13.58 -12.09
N PHE A 99 14.71 13.69 -12.29
CA PHE A 99 14.04 13.25 -13.52
C PHE A 99 14.54 13.99 -14.78
N ARG A 100 14.89 15.28 -14.65
CA ARG A 100 15.39 16.11 -15.75
C ARG A 100 16.90 16.08 -15.94
N LYS A 101 17.63 15.34 -15.09
CA LYS A 101 19.10 15.37 -15.07
C LYS A 101 19.71 14.77 -16.34
N ASN A 102 19.11 13.70 -16.86
CA ASN A 102 19.56 12.99 -18.05
C ASN A 102 18.52 13.09 -19.19
N ILE A 103 18.86 12.52 -20.35
CA ILE A 103 18.09 12.66 -21.59
C ILE A 103 16.76 11.89 -21.52
N LEU A 104 16.75 10.77 -20.79
CA LEU A 104 15.59 9.88 -20.68
C LEU A 104 15.10 9.84 -19.24
N GLY A 105 13.81 10.11 -19.06
CA GLY A 105 13.14 10.03 -17.76
C GLY A 105 12.40 8.70 -17.61
N VAL A 106 12.54 8.06 -16.45
CA VAL A 106 11.96 6.75 -16.15
C VAL A 106 11.05 6.86 -14.94
N ILE A 107 9.86 6.27 -15.04
CA ILE A 107 8.89 6.19 -13.95
C ILE A 107 8.37 4.75 -13.89
N SER A 108 8.38 4.16 -12.70
CA SER A 108 7.83 2.83 -12.45
C SER A 108 7.01 2.81 -11.16
N ASP A 109 5.98 1.96 -11.10
CA ASP A 109 5.19 1.74 -9.89
C ASP A 109 5.90 0.72 -8.98
N ILE A 110 5.90 0.99 -7.67
CA ILE A 110 6.55 0.13 -6.66
C ILE A 110 5.86 -1.22 -6.54
N GLU A 111 4.57 -1.34 -6.90
CA GLU A 111 3.85 -2.61 -6.86
C GLU A 111 4.58 -3.71 -7.66
N SER A 112 5.13 -3.37 -8.83
CA SER A 112 5.95 -4.29 -9.63
C SER A 112 7.24 -4.71 -8.93
N PHE A 113 7.86 -3.81 -8.14
CA PHE A 113 9.08 -4.11 -7.38
C PHE A 113 8.81 -5.03 -6.18
N LEU A 114 7.64 -4.94 -5.57
CA LEU A 114 7.24 -5.79 -4.43
C LEU A 114 6.82 -7.20 -4.83
N GLU A 115 6.40 -7.41 -6.08
CA GLU A 115 6.11 -8.74 -6.61
C GLU A 115 7.39 -9.58 -6.76
N ASP A 116 8.50 -8.94 -7.15
CA ASP A 116 9.80 -9.60 -7.32
C ASP A 116 10.53 -9.84 -5.98
N LEU A 117 10.29 -9.00 -4.98
CA LEU A 117 10.89 -9.15 -3.66
C LEU A 117 10.04 -10.05 -2.76
N ASN A 118 10.51 -11.27 -2.53
CA ASN A 118 9.90 -12.27 -1.67
C ASN A 118 9.98 -11.86 -0.17
N PHE A 119 9.22 -10.83 0.23
CA PHE A 119 9.21 -10.33 1.61
C PHE A 119 8.65 -11.40 2.55
N PRO A 120 9.39 -11.81 3.60
CA PRO A 120 8.98 -12.89 4.51
C PRO A 120 7.79 -12.51 5.40
N TYR A 121 7.49 -11.21 5.50
CA TYR A 121 6.31 -10.72 6.20
C TYR A 121 5.22 -10.50 5.16
N ARG A 122 4.22 -11.39 5.14
CA ARG A 122 2.95 -11.15 4.44
C ARG A 122 2.28 -9.92 5.05
N PHE A 123 2.63 -8.75 4.53
CA PHE A 123 2.06 -7.46 4.87
C PHE A 123 0.67 -7.30 4.25
N SER A 124 -0.22 -8.29 4.43
CA SER A 124 -1.55 -8.31 3.81
C SER A 124 -2.38 -7.09 4.23
N LEU A 125 -2.29 -6.69 5.51
CA LEU A 125 -2.93 -5.48 6.03
C LEU A 125 -2.13 -4.19 5.75
N LEU A 126 -0.80 -4.30 5.65
CA LEU A 126 0.08 -3.14 5.63
C LEU A 126 0.18 -2.49 4.25
N ARG A 127 0.00 -3.29 3.18
CA ARG A 127 -0.02 -2.85 1.78
C ARG A 127 -1.07 -1.75 1.53
N PHE A 128 -2.11 -1.67 2.37
CA PHE A 128 -3.20 -0.69 2.23
C PHE A 128 -3.16 0.48 3.21
N LEU A 129 -2.33 0.41 4.26
CA LEU A 129 -2.45 1.34 5.38
C LEU A 129 -1.42 2.46 5.35
N CYS A 130 -0.26 2.28 4.70
CA CYS A 130 0.79 3.26 4.89
C CYS A 130 1.86 3.22 3.79
N PRO A 131 1.83 4.15 2.80
CA PRO A 131 2.98 4.43 1.95
C PRO A 131 4.25 4.61 2.78
N PHE A 132 4.15 5.16 4.00
CA PHE A 132 5.30 5.32 4.89
C PHE A 132 5.91 4.01 5.39
N LEU A 133 5.12 2.97 5.71
CA LEU A 133 5.71 1.71 6.20
C LEU A 133 6.25 0.87 5.04
N LEU A 134 5.62 0.95 3.86
CA LEU A 134 6.19 0.41 2.64
C LEU A 134 7.56 1.06 2.38
N MET A 135 7.61 2.39 2.40
CA MET A 135 8.84 3.14 2.18
C MET A 135 9.89 2.82 3.24
N ALA A 136 9.55 2.83 4.53
CA ALA A 136 10.47 2.49 5.61
C ALA A 136 11.06 1.08 5.45
N THR A 137 10.25 0.13 4.99
CA THR A 137 10.71 -1.23 4.69
C THR A 137 11.70 -1.20 3.54
N ILE A 138 11.37 -0.58 2.41
CA ILE A 138 12.27 -0.45 1.26
C ILE A 138 13.60 0.20 1.67
N TYR A 139 13.56 1.32 2.40
CA TYR A 139 14.76 2.00 2.91
C TYR A 139 15.61 1.08 3.80
N HIS A 140 14.99 0.31 4.70
CA HIS A 140 15.70 -0.64 5.55
C HIS A 140 16.47 -1.70 4.75
N TYR A 141 15.90 -2.20 3.65
CA TYR A 141 16.59 -3.14 2.76
C TYR A 141 17.69 -2.44 1.95
N LEU A 142 17.45 -1.24 1.42
CA LEU A 142 18.45 -0.46 0.70
C LEU A 142 19.61 -0.01 1.60
N GLU A 143 19.41 0.15 2.91
CA GLU A 143 20.48 0.42 3.87
C GLU A 143 21.43 -0.76 4.04
N LYS A 144 20.92 -1.99 4.00
CA LYS A 144 21.75 -3.20 4.05
C LYS A 144 22.65 -3.33 2.82
N GLU A 145 22.19 -2.82 1.68
CA GLU A 145 22.92 -2.80 0.40
C GLU A 145 23.71 -1.49 0.17
N SER A 146 24.18 -0.83 1.24
CA SER A 146 24.88 0.47 1.17
C SER A 146 26.13 0.53 0.28
N ARG A 147 26.67 -0.62 -0.15
CA ARG A 147 27.83 -0.72 -1.06
C ARG A 147 27.44 -0.74 -2.55
N ASN A 148 26.15 -0.85 -2.86
CA ASN A 148 25.64 -0.88 -4.22
C ASN A 148 25.22 0.52 -4.66
N ASP A 149 25.89 1.06 -5.69
CA ASP A 149 25.63 2.41 -6.20
C ASP A 149 24.18 2.60 -6.67
N VAL A 150 23.56 1.55 -7.23
CA VAL A 150 22.15 1.57 -7.64
C VAL A 150 21.24 1.67 -6.41
N ALA A 151 21.55 0.93 -5.34
CA ALA A 151 20.75 0.99 -4.11
C ALA A 151 20.83 2.38 -3.45
N VAL A 152 22.00 3.03 -3.51
CA VAL A 152 22.18 4.41 -3.04
C VAL A 152 21.36 5.39 -3.87
N GLN A 153 21.38 5.26 -5.20
CA GLN A 153 20.59 6.11 -6.10
C GLN A 153 19.08 5.91 -5.92
N LEU A 154 18.64 4.67 -5.68
CA LEU A 154 17.23 4.34 -5.51
C LEU A 154 16.63 4.99 -4.27
N LYS A 155 17.36 5.07 -3.14
CA LYS A 155 16.89 5.75 -1.91
C LYS A 155 16.38 7.16 -2.17
N ASP A 156 16.93 7.79 -3.17
CA ASP A 156 16.72 9.18 -3.52
C ASP A 156 15.69 9.38 -4.64
N SER A 157 15.10 8.28 -5.12
CA SER A 157 14.30 8.21 -6.34
C SER A 157 12.83 7.91 -6.07
N PHE A 158 12.43 7.68 -4.81
CA PHE A 158 11.06 7.31 -4.49
C PHE A 158 10.14 8.52 -4.24
N TYR A 159 8.95 8.49 -4.83
CA TYR A 159 7.84 9.38 -4.51
C TYR A 159 6.57 8.57 -4.20
N VAL A 160 6.24 8.43 -2.92
CA VAL A 160 5.05 7.70 -2.45
C VAL A 160 5.04 6.25 -2.97
N ASP A 161 4.33 5.98 -4.07
CA ASP A 161 4.15 4.68 -4.71
C ASP A 161 4.97 4.54 -6.01
N LYS A 162 5.78 5.53 -6.37
CA LYS A 162 6.55 5.55 -7.62
C LYS A 162 8.04 5.63 -7.40
N VAL A 163 8.79 5.04 -8.33
CA VAL A 163 10.22 5.26 -8.52
C VAL A 163 10.39 6.18 -9.72
N VAL A 164 11.19 7.23 -9.56
CA VAL A 164 11.46 8.24 -10.57
C VAL A 164 12.98 8.35 -10.73
N ALA A 165 13.46 8.05 -11.92
CA ALA A 165 14.87 8.09 -12.26
C ALA A 165 15.09 8.76 -13.62
N SER A 166 16.34 8.99 -13.98
CA SER A 166 16.71 9.37 -15.34
C SER A 166 18.01 8.70 -15.76
N VAL A 167 18.15 8.40 -17.04
CA VAL A 167 19.29 7.68 -17.64
C VAL A 167 19.79 8.39 -18.89
N GLN A 168 21.06 8.20 -19.24
CA GLN A 168 21.66 8.92 -20.38
C GLN A 168 21.30 8.32 -21.73
N ASN A 169 21.01 7.02 -21.78
CA ASN A 169 20.79 6.24 -22.99
C ASN A 169 19.89 5.03 -22.70
N ASP A 170 19.37 4.41 -23.76
CA ASP A 170 18.44 3.27 -23.65
C ASP A 170 19.11 1.97 -23.15
N ILE A 171 20.45 1.90 -23.14
CA ILE A 171 21.20 0.71 -22.71
C ILE A 171 21.16 0.59 -21.19
N GLU A 172 21.15 1.71 -20.47
CA GLU A 172 21.01 1.77 -19.00
C GLU A 172 19.63 1.32 -18.49
N LEU A 173 18.65 1.08 -19.38
CA LEU A 173 17.32 0.56 -19.04
C LEU A 173 17.24 -0.97 -19.04
N GLN A 174 18.23 -1.67 -19.61
CA GLN A 174 18.26 -3.14 -19.77
C GLN A 174 18.94 -3.83 -18.60
#